data_AF-A0A674NXX6-F1
#
_entry.id   AF-A0A674NXX6-F1
#
_cell.length_a   1.000
_cell.length_b   1.000
_cell.length_c   1.000
_cell.angle_alpha   90.00
_cell.angle_beta   90.00
_cell.angle_gamma   90.00
#
_symmetry.space_group_name_H-M   'P 1'
#
loop_
_entity.id
_entity.type
_entity.pdbx_description
1 polymer ?
#
loop_
_entity_poly.entity_id
_entity_poly.type
_entity_poly.pdbx_seq_one_letter_code
_entity_poly.pdbx_strand_id
1 'polypeptide(L)'
;MDLDLAFPTLPPKLQKGKAPEKVVHPYSRKAAYLAREETRLKRKERQKNDKATRLNVIGEKLLWFQGQLDPEKMSYARKDACEIIERYLHRFDSELEQIELMNGIKGRQGRLHGAREAVIKQTIERERAQYEGIGFEIPDILNGKHLKTFREWTGDLKKLPNIKLRTVNNKGLDTKSKGTEDNQEAENNKQDEEDDLGNEPDGGTSMSD
;
A
#
# COMPACT_ATOMS: atom_id res chain seq x y z
N MET A 1 9.31 -32.32 -81.54
CA MET A 1 7.89 -31.99 -81.36
C MET A 1 7.72 -31.77 -79.88
N ASP A 2 7.91 -30.52 -79.46
CA ASP A 2 7.86 -30.07 -78.08
C ASP A 2 6.41 -30.13 -77.58
N LEU A 3 6.17 -30.97 -76.58
CA LEU A 3 4.91 -31.06 -75.87
C LEU A 3 5.05 -30.28 -74.56
N ASP A 4 4.70 -28.99 -74.62
CA ASP A 4 4.47 -28.15 -73.46
C ASP A 4 3.28 -28.70 -72.66
N LEU A 5 3.58 -29.40 -71.56
CA LEU A 5 2.59 -29.77 -70.54
C LEU A 5 2.51 -28.64 -69.51
N ALA A 6 1.65 -27.66 -69.78
CA ALA A 6 1.28 -26.65 -68.80
C ALA A 6 0.39 -27.29 -67.71
N PHE A 7 0.93 -27.44 -66.50
CA PHE A 7 0.16 -27.80 -65.30
C PHE A 7 -0.78 -26.65 -64.91
N PRO A 8 -2.05 -26.90 -64.55
CA PRO A 8 -2.93 -25.86 -64.06
C PRO A 8 -2.52 -25.42 -62.65
N THR A 9 -2.14 -24.14 -62.52
CA THR A 9 -1.88 -23.50 -61.23
C THR A 9 -3.18 -23.35 -60.45
N LEU A 10 -3.28 -24.02 -59.30
CA LEU A 10 -4.35 -23.81 -58.32
C LEU A 10 -4.29 -22.37 -57.77
N PRO A 11 -5.43 -21.66 -57.63
CA PRO A 11 -5.43 -20.32 -57.07
C PRO A 11 -5.05 -20.35 -55.57
N PRO A 12 -4.34 -19.32 -55.07
CA PRO A 12 -3.99 -19.23 -53.65
C PRO A 12 -5.27 -19.10 -52.81
N LYS A 13 -5.42 -19.96 -51.80
CA LYS A 13 -6.51 -19.87 -50.82
C LYS A 13 -6.49 -18.48 -50.18
N LEU A 14 -7.54 -17.70 -50.43
CA LEU A 14 -7.81 -16.44 -49.73
C LEU A 14 -7.71 -16.68 -48.22
N GLN A 15 -6.79 -15.96 -47.57
CA GLN A 15 -6.73 -15.91 -46.12
C GLN A 15 -8.07 -15.35 -45.62
N LYS A 16 -8.87 -16.20 -44.96
CA LYS A 16 -10.11 -15.78 -44.29
C LYS A 16 -9.77 -14.65 -43.34
N GLY A 17 -10.26 -13.45 -43.65
CA GLY A 17 -10.12 -12.27 -42.79
C GLY A 17 -10.57 -12.59 -41.37
N LYS A 18 -9.90 -12.00 -40.37
CA LYS A 18 -10.30 -12.09 -38.96
C LYS A 18 -11.80 -11.83 -38.85
N ALA A 19 -12.55 -12.85 -38.42
CA ALA A 19 -13.98 -12.70 -38.21
C ALA A 19 -14.24 -11.54 -37.24
N PRO A 20 -15.26 -10.71 -37.48
CA PRO A 20 -15.59 -9.61 -36.58
C PRO A 20 -15.83 -10.17 -35.18
N GLU A 21 -15.26 -9.51 -34.18
CA GLU A 21 -15.38 -9.90 -32.79
C GLU A 21 -16.87 -9.98 -32.44
N LYS A 22 -17.35 -11.20 -32.17
CA LYS A 22 -18.77 -11.44 -31.93
C LYS A 22 -19.16 -10.76 -30.63
N VAL A 23 -20.11 -9.83 -30.72
CA VAL A 23 -20.73 -9.19 -29.57
C VAL A 23 -21.32 -10.28 -28.67
N VAL A 24 -20.84 -10.33 -27.43
CA VAL A 24 -21.25 -11.33 -26.44
C VAL A 24 -22.52 -10.83 -25.75
N HIS A 25 -23.59 -11.64 -25.77
CA HIS A 25 -24.82 -11.29 -25.06
C HIS A 25 -24.57 -11.25 -23.54
N PRO A 26 -25.10 -10.25 -22.80
CA PRO A 26 -24.80 -10.03 -21.38
C PRO A 26 -25.11 -11.24 -20.48
N TYR A 27 -26.14 -12.03 -20.81
CA TYR A 27 -26.53 -13.22 -20.04
C TYR A 27 -25.96 -14.54 -20.59
N SER A 28 -25.01 -14.48 -21.53
CA SER A 28 -24.39 -15.69 -22.06
C SER A 28 -23.34 -16.27 -21.09
N ARG A 29 -23.05 -17.58 -21.20
CA ARG A 29 -21.98 -18.23 -20.43
C ARG A 29 -20.62 -17.54 -20.62
N LYS A 30 -20.34 -17.09 -21.85
CA LYS A 30 -19.11 -16.34 -22.17
C LYS A 30 -19.06 -15.00 -21.44
N ALA A 31 -20.17 -14.26 -21.36
CA ALA A 31 -20.23 -13.03 -20.56
C ALA A 31 -20.04 -13.31 -19.06
N ALA A 32 -20.67 -14.36 -18.52
CA ALA A 32 -20.50 -14.74 -17.12
C ALA A 32 -19.05 -15.10 -16.78
N TYR A 33 -18.35 -15.81 -17.68
CA TYR A 33 -16.92 -16.11 -17.52
C TYR A 33 -16.07 -14.83 -17.51
N LEU A 34 -16.28 -13.93 -18.48
CA LEU A 34 -15.55 -12.67 -18.56
C LEU A 34 -15.79 -11.80 -17.31
N ALA A 35 -17.03 -11.73 -16.81
CA ALA A 35 -17.35 -10.97 -15.60
C ALA A 35 -16.68 -11.54 -14.34
N ARG A 36 -16.59 -12.88 -14.22
CA ARG A 36 -15.87 -13.55 -13.12
C ARG A 36 -14.37 -13.23 -13.19
N GLU A 37 -13.79 -13.32 -14.37
CA GLU A 37 -12.37 -13.03 -14.58
C GLU A 37 -12.06 -11.56 -14.30
N GLU A 38 -12.88 -10.63 -14.77
CA GLU A 38 -12.76 -9.20 -14.47
C GLU A 38 -12.86 -8.94 -12.96
N THR A 39 -13.79 -9.59 -12.27
CA THR A 39 -13.94 -9.47 -10.81
C THR A 39 -12.70 -9.97 -10.08
N ARG A 40 -12.13 -11.09 -10.53
CA ARG A 40 -10.89 -11.66 -9.97
C ARG A 40 -9.70 -10.72 -10.18
N LEU A 41 -9.55 -10.17 -11.37
CA LEU A 41 -8.50 -9.20 -11.71
C LEU A 41 -8.64 -7.91 -10.89
N LYS A 42 -9.86 -7.37 -10.78
CA LYS A 42 -10.14 -6.18 -9.94
C LYS A 42 -9.79 -6.42 -8.47
N ARG A 43 -10.11 -7.59 -7.92
CA ARG A 43 -9.72 -7.95 -6.54
C ARG A 43 -8.20 -8.02 -6.39
N LYS A 44 -7.51 -8.65 -7.34
CA LYS A 44 -6.04 -8.76 -7.33
C LYS A 44 -5.37 -7.40 -7.44
N GLU A 45 -5.86 -6.53 -8.31
CA GLU A 45 -5.38 -5.16 -8.47
C GLU A 45 -5.62 -4.33 -7.21
N ARG A 46 -6.83 -4.40 -6.63
CA ARG A 46 -7.13 -3.73 -5.35
C ARG A 46 -6.18 -4.14 -4.25
N GLN A 47 -5.90 -5.44 -4.09
CA GLN A 47 -4.95 -5.91 -3.07
C GLN A 47 -3.53 -5.38 -3.29
N LYS A 48 -3.08 -5.27 -4.55
CA LYS A 48 -1.79 -4.67 -4.88
C LYS A 48 -1.77 -3.18 -4.51
N ASN A 49 -2.82 -2.45 -4.87
CA ASN A 49 -2.94 -1.03 -4.58
C ASN A 49 -3.03 -0.78 -3.07
N ASP A 50 -3.81 -1.56 -2.32
CA ASP A 50 -3.92 -1.46 -0.87
C ASP A 50 -2.57 -1.72 -0.17
N LYS A 51 -1.78 -2.69 -0.67
CA LYS A 51 -0.41 -2.93 -0.19
C LYS A 51 0.51 -1.75 -0.51
N ALA A 52 0.48 -1.25 -1.74
CA ALA A 52 1.29 -0.11 -2.16
C ALA A 52 0.97 1.15 -1.34
N THR A 53 -0.32 1.47 -1.16
CA THR A 53 -0.76 2.61 -0.34
C THR A 53 -0.29 2.49 1.10
N ARG A 54 -0.39 1.30 1.72
CA ARG A 54 0.13 1.09 3.09
C ARG A 54 1.64 1.33 3.18
N LEU A 55 2.41 0.80 2.22
CA LEU A 55 3.85 1.01 2.18
C LEU A 55 4.22 2.48 1.94
N ASN A 56 3.48 3.17 1.07
CA ASN A 56 3.67 4.60 0.82
C ASN A 56 3.43 5.42 2.09
N VAL A 57 2.33 5.17 2.80
CA VAL A 57 2.03 5.89 4.06
C VAL A 57 3.14 5.70 5.10
N ILE A 58 3.66 4.47 5.23
CA ILE A 58 4.79 4.21 6.12
C ILE A 58 6.05 4.94 5.62
N GLY A 59 6.35 4.85 4.32
CA GLY A 59 7.51 5.51 3.73
C GLY A 59 7.49 7.03 3.91
N GLU A 60 6.36 7.68 3.67
CA GLU A 60 6.16 9.12 3.88
C GLU A 60 6.35 9.50 5.35
N LYS A 61 5.77 8.73 6.28
CA LYS A 61 6.00 8.92 7.71
C LYS A 61 7.50 8.86 8.03
N LEU A 62 8.19 7.83 7.55
CA LEU A 62 9.62 7.67 7.80
C LEU A 62 10.45 8.80 7.19
N LEU A 63 10.16 9.23 5.96
CA LEU A 63 10.85 10.35 5.33
C LEU A 63 10.68 11.65 6.14
N TRP A 64 9.48 11.89 6.69
CA TRP A 64 9.27 13.01 7.59
C TRP A 64 10.18 12.93 8.81
N PHE A 65 10.25 11.76 9.48
CA PHE A 65 11.12 11.57 10.64
C PHE A 65 12.60 11.76 10.29
N GLN A 66 13.03 11.27 9.13
CA GLN A 66 14.39 11.45 8.63
C GLN A 66 14.73 12.93 8.44
N GLY A 67 13.79 13.73 7.89
CA GLY A 67 13.96 15.16 7.71
C GLY A 67 14.03 15.98 9.00
N GLN A 68 13.65 15.41 10.14
CA GLN A 68 13.79 16.05 11.46
C GLN A 68 15.13 15.76 12.14
N LEU A 69 15.97 14.89 11.55
CA LEU A 69 17.25 14.52 12.14
C LEU A 69 18.33 15.54 11.77
N ASP A 70 18.96 16.09 12.80
CA ASP A 70 20.22 16.81 12.68
C ASP A 70 21.31 15.93 12.03
N PRO A 71 21.94 16.35 10.91
CA PRO A 71 23.02 15.60 10.25
C PRO A 71 24.26 15.36 11.14
N GLU A 72 24.57 16.28 12.05
CA GLU A 72 25.81 16.26 12.83
C GLU A 72 25.70 15.44 14.11
N LYS A 73 24.47 15.29 14.63
CA LYS A 73 24.22 14.57 15.87
C LYS A 73 24.46 13.07 15.71
N MET A 74 25.24 12.43 16.57
CA MET A 74 25.57 10.99 16.43
C MET A 74 24.73 10.07 17.31
N SER A 75 24.00 10.61 18.28
CA SER A 75 23.16 9.87 19.20
C SER A 75 21.96 10.71 19.64
N TYR A 76 20.79 10.09 19.72
CA TYR A 76 19.59 10.70 20.28
C TYR A 76 19.30 10.09 21.65
N ALA A 77 18.87 10.94 22.58
CA ALA A 77 18.28 10.51 23.82
C ALA A 77 16.78 10.28 23.63
N ARG A 78 16.16 9.55 24.58
CA ARG A 78 14.71 9.35 24.60
C ARG A 78 13.94 10.67 24.55
N LYS A 79 14.43 11.70 25.25
CA LYS A 79 13.84 13.03 25.24
C LYS A 79 13.77 13.62 23.83
N ASP A 80 14.84 13.48 23.04
CA ASP A 80 14.84 13.96 21.67
C ASP A 80 13.80 13.22 20.80
N ALA A 81 13.64 11.91 21.02
CA ALA A 81 12.62 11.12 20.33
C ALA A 81 11.21 11.62 20.68
N CYS A 82 10.93 11.90 21.95
CA CYS A 82 9.67 12.50 22.38
C CYS A 82 9.44 13.87 21.71
N GLU A 83 10.45 14.74 21.66
CA GLU A 83 10.36 16.05 21.01
C GLU A 83 10.07 15.95 19.51
N ILE A 84 10.71 15.00 18.81
CA ILE A 84 10.45 14.76 17.38
C ILE A 84 9.01 14.24 17.17
N ILE A 85 8.52 13.35 18.05
CA ILE A 85 7.14 12.86 17.99
C ILE A 85 6.14 13.99 18.22
N GLU A 86 6.38 14.88 19.18
CA GLU A 86 5.50 16.03 19.40
C GLU A 86 5.45 16.93 18.15
N ARG A 87 6.60 17.21 17.53
CA ARG A 87 6.63 17.93 16.25
C ARG A 87 5.82 17.22 15.16
N TYR A 88 5.83 15.88 15.14
CA TYR A 88 5.04 15.09 14.18
C TYR A 88 3.54 15.23 14.42
N LEU A 89 3.11 15.20 15.67
CA LEU A 89 1.70 15.36 16.06
C LEU A 89 1.17 16.77 15.71
N HIS A 90 2.05 17.77 15.74
CA HIS A 90 1.75 19.17 15.41
C HIS A 90 1.94 19.52 13.92
N ARG A 91 2.22 18.54 13.04
CA ARG A 91 2.53 18.79 11.62
C ARG A 91 1.39 19.44 10.82
N PHE A 92 0.15 19.32 11.29
CA PHE A 92 -1.04 19.87 10.61
C PHE A 92 -1.54 21.18 11.20
N ASP A 93 -0.89 21.73 12.22
CA ASP A 93 -1.37 22.93 12.92
C ASP A 93 -1.54 24.12 11.96
N SER A 94 -0.57 24.33 11.06
CA SER A 94 -0.66 25.37 10.02
C SER A 94 -1.82 25.15 9.04
N GLU A 95 -2.10 23.91 8.65
CA GLU A 95 -3.22 23.58 7.76
C GLU A 95 -4.57 23.83 8.46
N LEU A 96 -4.68 23.46 9.75
CA LEU A 96 -5.87 23.69 10.55
C LEU A 96 -6.12 25.18 10.80
N GLU A 97 -5.08 25.95 11.13
CA GLU A 97 -5.15 27.40 11.30
C GLU A 97 -5.61 28.09 10.01
N GLN A 98 -5.07 27.66 8.86
CA GLN A 98 -5.49 28.18 7.56
C GLN A 98 -6.98 27.90 7.28
N ILE A 99 -7.45 26.67 7.56
CA ILE A 99 -8.87 26.31 7.40
C ILE A 99 -9.75 27.17 8.33
N GLU A 100 -9.35 27.35 9.57
CA GLU A 100 -10.06 28.18 10.55
C GLU A 100 -10.16 29.64 10.08
N LEU A 101 -9.05 30.22 9.63
CA LEU A 101 -9.02 31.59 9.11
C LEU A 101 -9.92 31.76 7.88
N MET A 102 -9.87 30.84 6.92
CA MET A 102 -10.71 30.90 5.72
C MET A 102 -12.20 30.80 6.06
N ASN A 103 -12.55 29.99 7.06
CA ASN A 103 -13.93 29.88 7.54
C ASN A 103 -14.36 31.10 8.36
N GLY A 104 -13.47 31.73 9.11
CA GLY A 104 -13.75 32.94 9.89
C GLY A 104 -14.02 34.19 9.02
N ILE A 105 -13.40 34.28 7.84
CA ILE A 105 -13.57 35.42 6.91
C ILE A 105 -14.90 35.33 6.12
N LYS A 106 -15.37 34.10 5.85
CA LYS A 106 -16.56 33.87 5.03
C LYS A 106 -17.83 33.92 5.89
N GLY A 107 -18.50 35.08 5.92
CA GLY A 107 -19.74 35.31 6.68
C GLY A 107 -20.88 34.30 6.41
N ARG A 108 -21.80 34.59 5.48
CA ARG A 108 -23.00 33.73 5.22
C ARG A 108 -22.74 32.55 4.26
N GLN A 109 -21.49 32.31 3.89
CA GLN A 109 -21.13 31.21 2.99
C GLN A 109 -20.85 29.95 3.83
N GLY A 110 -21.30 28.79 3.35
CA GLY A 110 -21.14 27.53 4.08
C GLY A 110 -19.67 27.16 4.37
N ARG A 111 -19.48 26.31 5.39
CA ARG A 111 -18.16 25.86 5.85
C ARG A 111 -17.36 25.21 4.72
N LEU A 112 -16.14 25.69 4.51
CA LEU A 112 -15.18 25.12 3.58
C LEU A 112 -14.29 24.09 4.26
N HIS A 113 -13.77 23.15 3.47
CA HIS A 113 -12.78 22.14 3.88
C HIS A 113 -13.20 21.24 5.06
N GLY A 114 -14.50 21.16 5.39
CA GLY A 114 -14.98 20.40 6.54
C GLY A 114 -14.61 18.91 6.51
N ALA A 115 -14.60 18.28 5.33
CA ALA A 115 -14.18 16.88 5.18
C ALA A 115 -12.68 16.69 5.47
N ARG A 116 -11.82 17.59 4.98
CA ARG A 116 -10.37 17.54 5.21
C ARG A 116 -10.04 17.81 6.68
N GLU A 117 -10.65 18.83 7.27
CA GLU A 117 -10.48 19.18 8.68
C GLU A 117 -10.88 18.01 9.59
N ALA A 118 -12.00 17.32 9.29
CA ALA A 118 -12.43 16.15 10.05
C ALA A 118 -11.42 14.99 9.97
N VAL A 119 -10.88 14.70 8.78
CA VAL A 119 -9.87 13.65 8.57
C VAL A 119 -8.58 13.97 9.33
N ILE A 120 -8.13 15.23 9.33
CA ILE A 120 -6.94 15.67 10.06
C ILE A 120 -7.18 15.51 11.56
N LYS A 121 -8.28 16.04 12.10
CA LYS A 121 -8.61 15.97 13.53
C LYS A 121 -8.67 14.52 14.01
N GLN A 122 -9.35 13.64 13.26
CA GLN A 122 -9.41 12.22 13.56
C GLN A 122 -8.03 11.55 13.52
N THR A 123 -7.16 11.97 12.60
CA THR A 123 -5.80 11.43 12.50
C THR A 123 -4.95 11.85 13.70
N ILE A 124 -4.97 13.12 14.07
CA ILE A 124 -4.25 13.63 15.25
C ILE A 124 -4.76 12.96 16.53
N GLU A 125 -6.08 12.82 16.69
CA GLU A 125 -6.69 12.16 17.85
C GLU A 125 -6.18 10.72 18.00
N ARG A 126 -6.21 9.94 16.91
CA ARG A 126 -5.71 8.55 16.90
C ARG A 126 -4.22 8.49 17.22
N GLU A 127 -3.41 9.37 16.63
CA GLU A 127 -1.96 9.38 16.85
C GLU A 127 -1.59 9.81 18.28
N ARG A 128 -2.29 10.81 18.86
CA ARG A 128 -2.12 11.20 20.26
C ARG A 128 -2.50 10.07 21.21
N ALA A 129 -3.66 9.44 21.00
CA ALA A 129 -4.10 8.31 21.80
C ALA A 129 -3.09 7.14 21.77
N GLN A 130 -2.48 6.89 20.61
CA GLN A 130 -1.38 5.91 20.49
C GLN A 130 -0.16 6.32 21.31
N TYR A 131 0.30 7.57 21.19
CA TYR A 131 1.49 8.06 21.87
C TYR A 131 1.36 8.07 23.41
N GLU A 132 0.19 8.41 23.92
CA GLU A 132 -0.11 8.44 25.37
C GLU A 132 -0.41 7.05 25.95
N GLY A 133 -0.93 6.14 25.12
CA GLY A 133 -1.31 4.78 25.47
C GLY A 133 -0.18 3.76 25.31
N ILE A 134 -0.26 2.99 24.21
CA ILE A 134 0.64 1.85 23.91
C ILE A 134 2.04 2.35 23.51
N GLY A 135 2.11 3.53 22.92
CA GLY A 135 3.30 4.17 22.40
C GLY A 135 3.26 4.34 20.87
N PHE A 136 4.05 5.29 20.41
CA PHE A 136 4.15 5.69 19.02
C PHE A 136 5.38 5.07 18.37
N GLU A 137 5.18 4.37 17.25
CA GLU A 137 6.25 3.69 16.54
C GLU A 137 7.02 4.66 15.63
N ILE A 138 8.34 4.74 15.82
CA ILE A 138 9.27 5.58 15.07
C ILE A 138 10.53 4.80 14.70
N PRO A 139 11.36 5.27 13.75
CA PRO A 139 12.71 4.74 13.54
C PRO A 139 13.54 4.72 14.83
N ASP A 140 14.31 3.65 15.03
CA ASP A 140 15.20 3.56 16.19
C ASP A 140 16.40 4.51 16.04
N ILE A 141 16.21 5.74 16.50
CA ILE A 141 17.23 6.80 16.50
C ILE A 141 18.12 6.77 17.75
N LEU A 142 17.77 5.97 18.75
CA LEU A 142 18.54 5.84 20.00
C LEU A 142 19.78 4.98 19.81
N ASN A 143 19.72 4.02 18.88
CA ASN A 143 20.85 3.18 18.52
C ASN A 143 21.62 3.81 17.34
N GLY A 144 22.90 4.14 17.54
CA GLY A 144 23.74 4.75 16.52
C GLY A 144 23.88 3.92 15.23
N LYS A 145 23.85 2.58 15.32
CA LYS A 145 23.89 1.71 14.13
C LYS A 145 22.60 1.84 13.31
N HIS A 146 21.45 1.81 13.98
CA HIS A 146 20.15 1.94 13.32
C HIS A 146 19.94 3.36 12.76
N LEU A 147 20.38 4.37 13.49
CA LEU A 147 20.39 5.77 13.05
C LEU A 147 21.17 5.95 11.74
N LYS A 148 22.37 5.36 11.63
CA LYS A 148 23.18 5.43 10.40
C LYS A 148 22.45 4.80 9.22
N THR A 149 21.94 3.58 9.37
CA THR A 149 21.15 2.90 8.33
C THR A 149 19.94 3.73 7.92
N PHE A 150 19.28 4.36 8.90
CA PHE A 150 18.10 5.17 8.66
C PHE A 150 18.43 6.50 7.94
N ARG A 151 19.59 7.12 8.21
CA ARG A 151 20.06 8.31 7.48
C ARG A 151 20.40 8.01 6.03
N GLU A 152 21.03 6.87 5.76
CA GLU A 152 21.43 6.47 4.41
C GLU A 152 20.25 5.96 3.57
N TRP A 153 19.09 5.74 4.19
CA TRP A 153 17.91 5.27 3.49
C TRP A 153 17.34 6.36 2.57
N THR A 154 17.21 6.06 1.28
CA THR A 154 16.81 7.03 0.24
C THR A 154 15.30 7.07 -0.03
N GLY A 155 14.47 6.49 0.85
CA GLY A 155 13.03 6.36 0.60
C GLY A 155 12.63 5.10 -0.20
N ASP A 156 13.58 4.21 -0.53
CA ASP A 156 13.25 2.96 -1.23
C ASP A 156 12.40 2.03 -0.34
N LEU A 157 11.14 1.86 -0.73
CA LEU A 157 10.14 1.10 0.04
C LEU A 157 10.50 -0.38 0.16
N LYS A 158 11.31 -0.93 -0.75
CA LYS A 158 11.78 -2.33 -0.65
C LYS A 158 12.73 -2.54 0.53
N LYS A 159 13.37 -1.47 1.01
CA LYS A 159 14.30 -1.49 2.13
C LYS A 159 13.64 -1.18 3.48
N LEU A 160 12.32 -0.93 3.52
CA LEU A 160 11.58 -0.73 4.77
C LEU A 160 11.81 -1.84 5.80
N PRO A 161 11.82 -3.14 5.44
CA PRO A 161 12.07 -4.21 6.42
C PRO A 161 13.44 -4.13 7.12
N ASN A 162 14.41 -3.43 6.52
CA ASN A 162 15.75 -3.26 7.09
C ASN A 162 15.81 -2.11 8.10
N ILE A 163 14.81 -1.23 8.14
CA ILE A 163 14.74 -0.13 9.09
C ILE A 163 14.17 -0.66 10.40
N LYS A 164 14.93 -0.53 11.47
CA LYS A 164 14.48 -0.91 12.81
C LYS A 164 13.57 0.18 13.36
N LEU A 165 12.39 -0.22 13.79
CA LEU A 165 11.41 0.64 14.44
C LEU A 165 11.42 0.39 15.95
N ARG A 166 11.07 1.42 16.71
CA ARG A 166 10.99 1.42 18.17
C ARG A 166 9.72 2.14 18.59
N THR A 167 9.03 1.58 19.57
CA THR A 167 7.88 2.22 20.22
C THR A 167 8.34 3.16 21.32
N VAL A 168 7.90 4.41 21.27
CA VAL A 168 8.19 5.44 22.28
C VAL A 168 6.88 6.00 22.83
N ASN A 169 6.75 6.08 24.14
CA ASN A 169 5.58 6.67 24.81
C ASN A 169 5.99 7.87 25.68
N ASN A 170 5.00 8.71 25.97
CA ASN A 170 5.17 9.93 26.77
C ASN A 170 5.55 9.62 28.24
N LYS A 171 5.09 8.48 28.79
CA LYS A 171 5.23 8.11 30.21
C LYS A 171 6.62 7.63 30.66
N GLY A 172 7.60 7.57 29.76
CA GLY A 172 8.92 7.00 30.05
C GLY A 172 10.01 8.00 30.45
N LEU A 173 9.69 9.27 30.70
CA LEU A 173 10.66 10.24 31.20
C LEU A 173 10.89 10.12 32.72
N ASP A 174 9.99 9.48 33.47
CA ASP A 174 10.03 9.42 34.93
C ASP A 174 10.49 8.07 35.52
N THR A 175 10.73 7.04 34.70
CA THR A 175 11.13 5.71 35.19
C THR A 175 12.48 5.27 34.63
N LYS A 176 13.47 5.21 35.52
CA LYS A 176 14.73 4.50 35.30
C LYS A 176 14.47 3.11 34.74
N SER A 177 15.09 2.83 33.59
CA SER A 177 15.54 1.51 33.13
C SER A 177 14.59 0.32 33.33
N LYS A 178 13.89 -0.07 32.27
CA LYS A 178 13.74 -1.50 31.96
C LYS A 178 13.79 -1.66 30.45
N GLY A 179 14.91 -2.19 29.96
CA GLY A 179 15.04 -2.63 28.59
C GLY A 179 14.09 -3.79 28.37
N THR A 180 13.25 -3.66 27.35
CA THR A 180 12.59 -4.82 26.75
C THR A 180 13.53 -5.29 25.65
N GLU A 181 14.24 -6.38 25.93
CA GLU A 181 14.93 -7.18 24.93
C GLU A 181 13.85 -7.88 24.10
N ASP A 182 13.66 -7.44 22.86
CA ASP A 182 12.83 -8.15 21.89
C ASP A 182 13.59 -9.38 21.39
N ASN A 183 13.30 -10.52 22.00
CA ASN A 183 13.68 -11.82 21.48
C ASN A 183 12.60 -12.26 20.46
N GLN A 184 12.86 -12.06 19.17
CA GLN A 184 12.11 -12.68 18.08
C GLN A 184 13.10 -13.28 17.08
N GLU A 185 13.59 -14.47 17.42
CA GLU A 185 14.05 -15.48 16.46
C GLU A 185 13.01 -16.63 16.42
N ALA A 186 12.78 -17.15 15.22
CA ALA A 186 11.85 -18.23 14.81
C ALA A 186 10.35 -17.83 14.77
N GLU A 187 9.58 -18.02 13.70
CA GLU A 187 9.66 -19.02 12.63
C GLU A 187 9.52 -18.39 11.24
N ASN A 188 10.47 -18.73 10.37
CA ASN A 188 10.29 -18.71 8.94
C ASN A 188 9.77 -20.10 8.53
N ASN A 189 8.93 -20.13 7.49
CA ASN A 189 8.53 -21.28 6.69
C ASN A 189 7.32 -22.11 7.18
N LYS A 190 6.12 -21.74 6.69
CA LYS A 190 5.12 -22.74 6.30
C LYS A 190 4.83 -22.59 4.82
N GLN A 191 4.98 -23.74 4.15
CA GLN A 191 4.80 -23.99 2.73
C GLN A 191 3.38 -23.63 2.31
N ASP A 192 3.25 -22.81 1.27
CA ASP A 192 2.07 -22.80 0.42
C ASP A 192 2.27 -23.91 -0.63
N GLU A 193 1.93 -25.14 -0.27
CA GLU A 193 1.70 -26.23 -1.21
C GLU A 193 0.19 -26.54 -1.27
N GLU A 194 -0.33 -26.41 -2.48
CA GLU A 194 -1.44 -27.16 -3.10
C GLU A 194 -2.86 -27.03 -2.54
N ASP A 195 -3.69 -26.31 -3.32
CA ASP A 195 -5.04 -26.77 -3.68
C ASP A 195 -5.21 -26.58 -5.19
N ASP A 196 -4.57 -27.48 -5.95
CA ASP A 196 -4.97 -27.86 -7.32
C ASP A 196 -5.80 -29.14 -7.23
N LEU A 197 -7.13 -29.01 -7.11
CA LEU A 197 -8.06 -30.10 -7.44
C LEU A 197 -9.41 -29.54 -7.90
N GLY A 198 -9.75 -29.81 -9.16
CA GLY A 198 -11.16 -29.77 -9.61
C GLY A 198 -11.42 -29.35 -11.05
N ASN A 199 -10.62 -29.80 -12.02
CA ASN A 199 -11.07 -29.89 -13.41
C ASN A 199 -11.98 -31.12 -13.55
N GLU A 200 -13.30 -30.92 -13.60
CA GLU A 200 -14.25 -31.96 -14.04
C GLU A 200 -14.66 -31.69 -15.50
N PRO A 201 -14.52 -32.67 -16.41
CA PRO A 201 -14.91 -32.55 -17.80
C PRO A 201 -16.39 -32.84 -18.05
N ASP A 202 -16.87 -32.23 -19.12
CA ASP A 202 -18.01 -32.53 -19.97
C ASP A 202 -18.73 -33.89 -19.78
N GLY A 203 -20.02 -33.83 -19.48
CA GLY A 203 -20.99 -34.94 -19.60
C GLY A 203 -22.23 -34.44 -20.33
N GLY A 204 -22.31 -34.72 -21.63
CA GLY A 204 -23.47 -34.39 -22.47
C GLY A 204 -24.62 -35.40 -22.37
N THR A 205 -25.80 -34.94 -22.85
CA THR A 205 -27.03 -35.70 -23.19
C THR A 205 -27.81 -36.23 -21.97
N SER A 206 -29.13 -36.07 -21.83
CA SER A 206 -30.19 -36.19 -22.82
C SER A 206 -31.46 -35.40 -22.48
N MET A 207 -32.06 -34.88 -23.56
CA MET A 207 -33.49 -34.57 -23.73
C MET A 207 -34.38 -35.72 -23.24
N SER A 208 -35.56 -35.42 -22.72
CA SER A 208 -36.70 -36.35 -22.64
C SER A 208 -37.97 -35.54 -22.83
N ASP A 209 -38.86 -36.09 -23.65
CA ASP A 209 -40.10 -35.52 -24.20
C ASP A 209 -41.07 -34.87 -23.21
#